data_AF-A0A538CJZ9-F1
#
_entry.id   AF-A0A538CJZ9-F1
#
_cell.length_a   1.000
_cell.length_b   1.000
_cell.length_c   1.000
_cell.angle_alpha   90.00
_cell.angle_beta   90.00
_cell.angle_gamma   90.00
#
_symmetry.space_group_name_H-M   'P 1'
#
loop_
_entity.id
_entity.type
_entity.pdbx_description
1 polymer ?
#
loop_
_entity_poly.entity_id
_entity_poly.type
_entity_poly.pdbx_seq_one_letter_code
_entity_poly.pdbx_strand_id
1 'polypeptide(L)' 'MQVDLRQSWWIQEVEIPTRLVLAPMAGVSVQAFRRQGRRYGAGLVCSEMVSCAGLEHKNERTLGYL' A
#
# COMPACT_ATOMS: atom_id res chain seq x y z
N MET A 1 16.06 -21.90 5.29
CA MET A 1 16.04 -21.19 4.00
C MET A 1 15.99 -19.70 4.31
N GLN A 2 16.95 -18.92 3.82
CA GLN A 2 17.07 -17.49 4.14
C GLN A 2 16.52 -16.67 2.97
N VAL A 3 15.53 -15.80 3.23
CA VAL A 3 14.93 -14.94 2.21
C VAL A 3 15.72 -13.64 2.10
N ASP A 4 16.21 -13.30 0.92
CA ASP A 4 16.77 -11.98 0.65
C ASP A 4 15.63 -10.98 0.37
N LEU A 5 15.43 -10.05 1.31
CA LEU A 5 14.39 -9.03 1.22
C LEU A 5 14.66 -7.98 0.13
N ARG A 6 15.90 -7.86 -0.35
CA ARG A 6 16.29 -6.86 -1.36
C ARG A 6 16.13 -7.35 -2.79
N GLN A 7 15.84 -8.64 -2.98
CA GLN A 7 15.63 -9.20 -4.30
C GLN A 7 14.34 -8.65 -4.93
N SER A 8 14.39 -8.28 -6.21
CA SER A 8 13.19 -7.91 -6.95
C SER A 8 12.33 -9.14 -7.30
N TRP A 9 11.06 -8.88 -7.55
CA TRP A 9 10.07 -9.88 -7.95
C TRP A 9 8.97 -9.20 -8.76
N TRP A 10 8.01 -9.98 -9.29
CA TRP A 10 7.03 -9.48 -10.25
C TRP A 10 5.60 -9.84 -9.82
N ILE A 11 4.68 -8.91 -10.03
CA ILE A 11 3.24 -9.16 -10.02
C ILE A 11 2.75 -8.89 -11.44
N GLN A 12 2.47 -9.95 -12.20
CA GLN A 12 2.25 -9.86 -13.64
C GLN A 12 3.41 -9.08 -14.32
N GLU A 13 3.12 -8.09 -15.16
CA GLU A 13 4.10 -7.22 -15.82
C GLU A 13 4.73 -6.14 -14.91
N VAL A 14 4.37 -6.06 -13.63
CA VAL A 14 4.87 -5.01 -12.71
C VAL A 14 6.03 -5.54 -11.88
N GLU A 15 7.21 -4.93 -12.04
CA GLU A 15 8.36 -5.19 -11.17
C GLU A 15 8.20 -4.53 -9.80
N ILE A 16 8.43 -5.31 -8.76
CA ILE A 16 8.51 -4.87 -7.37
C ILE A 16 9.98 -4.95 -6.91
N PRO A 17 10.65 -3.82 -6.63
CA PRO A 17 12.10 -3.79 -6.41
C PRO A 17 12.60 -4.54 -5.18
N THR A 18 11.77 -4.76 -4.17
CA THR A 18 12.13 -5.47 -2.93
C THR A 18 10.97 -6.35 -2.46
N ARG A 19 11.25 -7.35 -1.64
CA ARG A 19 10.24 -8.21 -1.01
C ARG A 19 9.60 -7.58 0.23
N LEU A 20 9.73 -6.26 0.39
CA LEU A 20 9.10 -5.50 1.45
C LEU A 20 7.89 -4.73 0.90
N VAL A 21 6.72 -4.97 1.48
CA VAL A 21 5.45 -4.36 1.07
C VAL A 21 4.82 -3.65 2.26
N LEU A 22 4.43 -2.39 2.09
CA LEU A 22 3.60 -1.69 3.06
C LEU A 22 2.13 -2.03 2.78
N ALA A 23 1.52 -2.79 3.70
CA ALA A 23 0.12 -3.17 3.61
C ALA A 23 -0.83 -1.96 3.65
N PRO A 24 -2.01 -2.03 2.99
CA PRO A 24 -3.06 -1.04 3.18
C PRO A 24 -3.60 -1.14 4.62
N MET A 25 -3.74 0.00 5.28
CA MET A 25 -4.17 0.09 6.68
C MET A 25 -5.11 1.29 6.85
N ALA A 26 -6.35 1.03 7.31
CA ALA A 26 -7.39 2.03 7.50
C ALA A 26 -6.95 3.17 8.42
N GLY A 27 -6.92 4.39 7.89
CA GLY A 27 -6.55 5.59 8.62
C GLY A 27 -5.04 5.76 8.85
N VAL A 28 -4.20 4.89 8.26
CA VAL A 28 -2.74 4.91 8.41
C VAL A 28 -2.04 5.06 7.07
N SER A 29 -2.50 4.39 6.01
CA SER A 29 -1.83 4.40 4.68
C SER A 29 -2.02 5.71 3.89
N VAL A 30 -2.06 6.84 4.59
CA VAL A 30 -2.03 8.20 4.03
C VAL A 30 -0.70 8.51 3.34
N GLN A 31 -0.66 9.59 2.56
CA GLN A 31 0.49 9.95 1.73
C GLN A 31 1.81 10.01 2.51
N ALA A 32 1.80 10.53 3.74
CA ALA A 32 2.98 10.62 4.58
C ALA A 32 3.58 9.24 4.85
N PHE A 33 2.78 8.26 5.28
CA PHE A 33 3.23 6.90 5.55
C PHE A 33 3.73 6.19 4.29
N ARG A 34 3.04 6.34 3.15
CA ARG A 34 3.49 5.75 1.87
C ARG A 34 4.85 6.27 1.45
N ARG A 35 5.09 7.58 1.59
CA ARG A 35 6.39 8.21 1.30
C ARG A 35 7.49 7.67 2.21
N GLN A 36 7.20 7.52 3.50
CA GLN A 36 8.16 6.95 4.44
C GLN A 36 8.44 5.47 4.13
N GLY A 37 7.43 4.65 3.85
CA GLY A 37 7.62 3.25 3.45
C GLY A 37 8.53 3.12 2.23
N ARG A 38 8.29 3.93 1.19
CA ARG A 38 9.14 3.97 -0.01
C ARG A 38 10.57 4.40 0.34
N ARG A 39 10.72 5.45 1.14
CA ARG A 39 12.03 5.97 1.59
C ARG A 39 12.87 4.92 2.34
N TYR A 40 12.22 4.05 3.11
CA TYR A 40 12.90 3.01 3.91
C TYR A 40 12.94 1.64 3.24
N GLY A 41 12.64 1.54 1.94
CA GLY A 41 12.91 0.35 1.15
C GLY A 41 11.72 -0.55 0.85
N ALA A 42 10.47 -0.11 1.07
CA ALA A 42 9.30 -0.82 0.57
C ALA A 42 9.24 -0.77 -0.96
N GLY A 43 9.29 -1.96 -1.58
CA GLY A 43 9.19 -2.18 -3.01
C GLY A 43 7.80 -1.87 -3.54
N LEU A 44 6.77 -2.05 -2.70
CA LEU A 44 5.38 -1.73 -2.98
C LEU A 44 4.75 -1.01 -1.78
N VAL A 45 3.96 0.03 -2.04
CA VAL A 45 3.16 0.74 -1.03
C VAL A 45 1.73 0.87 -1.53
N CYS A 46 0.76 0.62 -0.66
CA CYS A 46 -0.66 0.72 -1.00
C CYS A 46 -1.25 2.07 -0.56
N SER A 47 -2.33 2.49 -1.22
CA SER A 47 -3.19 3.60 -0.80
C SER A 47 -3.90 3.30 0.53
N GLU A 48 -4.72 4.26 0.99
CA GLU A 48 -5.64 4.06 2.11
C GLU A 48 -6.54 2.83 1.89
N MET A 49 -6.87 2.12 2.96
CA MET A 49 -7.86 1.05 2.92
C MET A 49 -9.27 1.66 2.91
N VAL A 50 -9.99 1.47 1.81
CA VAL A 50 -11.31 2.06 1.59
C VAL A 50 -12.41 1.04 1.92
N SER A 51 -13.42 1.46 2.69
CA SER A 51 -14.56 0.61 3.07
C SER A 51 -15.54 0.44 1.90
N CYS A 52 -15.79 -0.79 1.46
CA CYS A 52 -16.81 -1.08 0.44
C CYS A 52 -18.21 -0.64 0.88
N ALA A 53 -18.58 -0.89 2.14
CA ALA A 53 -19.85 -0.43 2.70
C ALA A 53 -19.92 1.11 2.75
N GLY A 54 -18.79 1.77 3.04
CA GLY A 54 -18.70 3.23 3.02
C GLY A 54 -18.92 3.81 1.62
N LEU A 55 -18.43 3.13 0.56
CA LEU A 55 -18.71 3.50 -0.82
C LEU A 55 -20.18 3.29 -1.18
N GLU A 56 -20.75 2.13 -0.83
CA GLU A 56 -22.15 1.80 -1.07
C GLU A 56 -23.10 2.83 -0.44
N HIS A 57 -22.88 3.17 0.83
CA HIS A 57 -23.70 4.10 1.60
C HIS A 57 -23.33 5.57 1.36
N LYS A 58 -22.45 5.87 0.39
CA LYS A 58 -21.97 7.23 0.05
C LYS A 58 -21.47 8.00 1.28
N ASN A 59 -20.76 7.32 2.16
CA ASN A 59 -20.19 7.94 3.36
C ASN A 59 -19.18 9.01 2.96
N GLU A 60 -19.40 10.26 3.38
CA GLU A 60 -18.59 11.42 2.99
C GLU A 60 -17.10 11.23 3.27
N ARG A 61 -16.76 10.66 4.43
CA ARG A 61 -15.36 10.39 4.79
C ARG A 61 -14.72 9.36 3.89
N THR A 62 -15.45 8.31 3.50
CA THR A 62 -14.95 7.27 2.59
C THR A 62 -14.76 7.81 1.18
N LEU A 63 -15.69 8.63 0.70
CA LEU A 63 -15.57 9.30 -0.59
C LEU A 63 -14.42 10.31 -0.61
N GLY A 64 -14.12 10.95 0.54
CA GLY A 64 -12.96 11.81 0.69
C GLY A 64 -11.60 11.10 0.57
N TYR A 65 -11.57 9.77 0.49
CA TYR A 65 -10.34 9.00 0.22
C TYR A 65 -10.07 8.74 -1.27
N LEU A 66 -11.07 8.94 -2.14
CA LEU A 66 -10.96 8.77 -3.60
C LEU A 66 -10.47 10.06 -4.26
#